data_AF-A0A1G6HH13-F1
#
_entry.id   AF-A0A1G6HH13-F1
#
_cell.length_a   1.000
_cell.length_b   1.000
_cell.length_c   1.000
_cell.angle_alpha   90.00
_cell.angle_beta   90.00
_cell.angle_gamma   90.00
#
_symmetry.space_group_name_H-M   'P 1'
#
loop_
_entity.id
_entity.type
_entity.pdbx_description
1 polymer ?
#
loop_
_entity_poly.entity_id
_entity_poly.type
_entity_poly.pdbx_seq_one_letter_code
_entity_poly.pdbx_strand_id
1 'polypeptide(L)'
;MTAHHTVRVELNTRDDIGTQLSTALSAYHPTLSRGPRGHVVVAITLPADSVVQAVQTAVAVVAQATGADVLAVEALPAEESTKRAGLAPVPPLLSVSEAAAQLGVSRQAVLQRIDSGSLPATRIGSTWAVPGASLIQAAQPPARRRTSLSDVAATWEGEGRWPKDTSTPEDGPGVLPSSAPLPLPLGANVPIGPM
;
A
#
# COMPACT_ATOMS: atom_id res chain seq x y z
N MET A 1 38.22 11.70 -2.61
CA MET A 1 38.76 10.34 -2.42
C MET A 1 37.63 9.44 -2.86
N THR A 2 37.77 8.80 -4.01
CA THR A 2 36.64 8.15 -4.70
C THR A 2 36.38 6.78 -4.06
N ALA A 3 35.14 6.54 -3.65
CA ALA A 3 34.71 5.28 -3.05
C ALA A 3 33.45 4.77 -3.76
N HIS A 4 33.22 3.45 -3.70
CA HIS A 4 32.00 2.86 -4.25
C HIS A 4 30.82 3.04 -3.29
N HIS A 5 29.70 3.47 -3.85
CA HIS A 5 28.45 3.65 -3.14
C HIS A 5 27.38 2.79 -3.79
N THR A 6 26.60 2.10 -2.97
CA THR A 6 25.39 1.40 -3.40
C THR A 6 24.21 2.33 -3.22
N VAL A 7 23.46 2.57 -4.29
CA VAL A 7 22.26 3.41 -4.27
C VAL A 7 21.07 2.55 -4.69
N ARG A 8 20.06 2.50 -3.83
CA ARG A 8 18.74 1.88 -4.10
C ARG A 8 17.74 3.00 -4.42
N VAL A 9 17.10 2.90 -5.56
CA VAL A 9 16.09 3.83 -6.06
C VAL A 9 14.77 3.08 -6.22
N GLU A 10 13.76 3.46 -5.45
CA GLU A 10 12.39 2.95 -5.60
C GLU A 10 11.61 3.86 -6.56
N LEU A 11 10.96 3.27 -7.55
CA LEU A 11 10.26 3.98 -8.62
C LEU A 11 8.76 3.91 -8.43
N ASN A 12 8.04 4.97 -8.82
CA ASN A 12 6.59 5.05 -8.79
C ASN A 12 5.92 4.27 -9.92
N THR A 13 6.38 3.05 -10.16
CA THR A 13 5.79 2.13 -11.12
C THR A 13 5.78 0.73 -10.52
N ARG A 14 4.77 -0.05 -10.92
CA ARG A 14 4.68 -1.49 -10.65
C ARG A 14 4.81 -2.32 -11.91
N ASP A 15 4.98 -1.68 -13.07
CA ASP A 15 5.00 -2.34 -14.37
C ASP A 15 6.20 -3.26 -14.49
N ASP A 16 6.12 -4.21 -15.43
CA ASP A 16 7.26 -5.08 -15.74
C ASP A 16 8.24 -4.38 -16.70
N ILE A 17 9.11 -3.56 -16.11
CA ILE A 17 10.16 -2.82 -16.82
C ILE A 17 11.55 -3.47 -16.62
N GLY A 18 11.59 -4.74 -16.17
CA GLY A 18 12.82 -5.37 -15.71
C GLY A 18 13.88 -5.55 -16.81
N THR A 19 13.46 -6.02 -17.98
CA THR A 19 14.34 -6.21 -19.14
C THR A 19 14.90 -4.87 -19.63
N GLN A 20 14.05 -3.86 -19.78
CA GLN A 20 14.45 -2.52 -20.20
C GLN A 20 15.51 -1.93 -19.27
N LEU A 21 15.25 -1.97 -17.95
CA LEU A 21 16.18 -1.45 -16.94
C LEU A 21 17.51 -2.20 -16.94
N SER A 22 17.48 -3.53 -17.04
CA SER A 22 18.70 -4.36 -17.07
C SER A 22 19.57 -4.03 -18.28
N THR A 23 18.96 -3.82 -19.45
CA THR A 23 19.66 -3.41 -20.67
C THR A 23 20.22 -1.99 -20.55
N ALA A 24 19.38 -1.02 -20.21
CA ALA A 24 19.75 0.41 -20.18
C ALA A 24 20.83 0.71 -19.14
N LEU A 25 20.82 0.02 -18.00
CA LEU A 25 21.75 0.26 -16.90
C LEU A 25 22.89 -0.75 -16.83
N SER A 26 23.08 -1.58 -17.86
CA SER A 26 24.07 -2.67 -17.87
C SER A 26 25.48 -2.26 -17.43
N ALA A 27 25.94 -1.05 -17.77
CA ALA A 27 27.22 -0.49 -17.34
C ALA A 27 27.38 -0.34 -15.81
N TYR A 28 26.28 -0.32 -15.07
CA TYR A 28 26.22 -0.19 -13.62
C TYR A 28 25.85 -1.49 -12.90
N HIS A 29 25.71 -2.60 -13.65
CA HIS A 29 25.33 -3.92 -13.14
C HIS A 29 24.12 -3.87 -12.18
N PRO A 30 22.93 -3.48 -12.70
CA PRO A 30 21.78 -3.20 -11.86
C PRO A 30 21.25 -4.48 -11.22
N THR A 31 20.86 -4.39 -9.96
CA THR A 31 20.03 -5.42 -9.31
C THR A 31 18.60 -4.90 -9.21
N LEU A 32 17.64 -5.70 -9.66
CA LEU A 32 16.23 -5.35 -9.64
C LEU A 32 15.52 -6.15 -8.55
N SER A 33 14.67 -5.47 -7.79
CA SER A 33 13.85 -6.06 -6.75
C SER A 33 12.49 -5.39 -6.68
N ARG A 34 11.61 -5.90 -5.82
CA ARG A 34 10.29 -5.31 -5.55
C ARG A 34 10.26 -4.76 -4.13
N GLY A 35 9.83 -3.52 -3.99
CA GLY A 35 9.57 -2.90 -2.69
C GLY A 35 8.32 -3.52 -2.03
N PRO A 36 8.08 -3.24 -0.73
CA PRO A 36 6.98 -3.83 0.03
C PRO A 36 5.60 -3.62 -0.61
N ARG A 37 5.42 -2.53 -1.36
CA ARG A 37 4.16 -2.17 -2.04
C ARG A 37 4.13 -2.55 -3.53
N GLY A 38 5.04 -3.43 -3.96
CA GLY A 38 5.16 -3.91 -5.34
C GLY A 38 5.87 -2.96 -6.31
N HIS A 39 6.36 -1.81 -5.84
CA HIS A 39 7.11 -0.86 -6.64
C HIS A 39 8.45 -1.45 -7.11
N VAL A 40 8.90 -1.04 -8.29
CA VAL A 40 10.20 -1.44 -8.81
C VAL A 40 11.31 -0.76 -8.01
N VAL A 41 12.28 -1.53 -7.52
CA VAL A 41 13.47 -1.02 -6.84
C VAL A 41 14.71 -1.41 -7.63
N VAL A 42 15.48 -0.40 -8.02
CA VAL A 42 16.74 -0.53 -8.75
C VAL A 42 17.89 -0.26 -7.81
N ALA A 43 18.83 -1.19 -7.68
CA ALA A 43 20.07 -0.99 -6.96
C ALA A 43 21.23 -0.94 -7.95
N ILE A 44 22.05 0.10 -7.87
CA ILE A 44 23.29 0.22 -8.64
C ILE A 44 24.46 0.57 -7.72
N THR A 45 25.66 0.15 -8.11
CA THR A 45 26.89 0.47 -7.38
C THR A 45 27.77 1.33 -8.28
N LEU A 46 28.19 2.50 -7.81
CA LEU A 46 28.94 3.45 -8.63
C LEU A 46 30.03 4.18 -7.82
N PRO A 47 31.14 4.58 -8.47
CA PRO A 47 32.18 5.37 -7.83
C PRO A 47 31.72 6.83 -7.65
N ALA A 48 31.92 7.37 -6.45
CA ALA A 48 31.64 8.77 -6.13
C ALA A 48 32.56 9.28 -5.01
N ASP A 49 32.79 10.58 -4.96
CA ASP A 49 33.55 11.23 -3.88
C ASP A 49 32.68 11.50 -2.64
N SER A 50 31.35 11.39 -2.77
CA SER A 50 30.42 11.54 -1.65
C SER A 50 29.10 10.82 -1.90
N VAL A 51 28.34 10.55 -0.82
CA VAL A 51 26.97 10.02 -0.88
C VAL A 51 26.06 10.95 -1.69
N VAL A 52 26.21 12.27 -1.56
CA VAL A 52 25.40 13.26 -2.29
C VAL A 52 25.61 13.12 -3.80
N GLN A 53 26.86 13.05 -4.23
CA GLN A 53 27.19 12.83 -5.65
C GLN A 53 26.67 11.46 -6.13
N ALA A 54 26.76 10.42 -5.30
CA ALA A 54 26.24 9.10 -5.64
C ALA A 54 24.73 9.12 -5.88
N VAL A 55 23.98 9.77 -4.99
CA VAL A 55 22.52 9.96 -5.12
C VAL A 55 22.19 10.73 -6.40
N GLN A 56 22.84 11.88 -6.63
CA GLN A 56 22.58 12.70 -7.82
C GLN A 56 22.81 11.91 -9.11
N THR A 57 23.93 11.20 -9.18
CA THR A 57 24.29 10.39 -10.36
C THR A 57 23.29 9.25 -10.56
N ALA A 58 22.96 8.51 -9.49
CA ALA A 58 22.05 7.38 -9.58
C ALA A 58 20.63 7.79 -9.99
N VAL A 59 20.09 8.86 -9.37
CA VAL A 59 18.76 9.38 -9.72
C VAL A 59 18.72 9.84 -11.16
N ALA A 60 19.74 10.58 -11.63
CA ALA A 60 19.78 11.04 -13.02
C ALA A 60 19.79 9.87 -14.01
N VAL A 61 20.64 8.87 -13.78
CA VAL A 61 20.79 7.70 -14.65
C VAL A 61 19.51 6.84 -14.66
N VAL A 62 18.92 6.57 -13.50
CA VAL A 62 17.70 5.75 -13.40
C VAL A 62 16.48 6.48 -13.97
N ALA A 63 16.35 7.78 -13.73
CA ALA A 63 15.27 8.59 -14.28
C ALA A 63 15.36 8.65 -15.82
N GLN A 64 16.56 8.83 -16.39
CA GLN A 64 16.75 8.80 -17.84
C GLN A 64 16.40 7.44 -18.46
N ALA A 65 16.69 6.33 -17.77
CA ALA A 65 16.42 4.99 -18.29
C ALA A 65 14.92 4.60 -18.29
N THR A 66 14.11 5.22 -17.42
CA THR A 66 12.73 4.78 -17.16
C THR A 66 11.65 5.81 -17.46
N GLY A 67 11.95 7.10 -17.27
CA GLY A 67 10.93 8.16 -17.25
C GLY A 67 9.95 8.08 -16.07
N ALA A 68 10.15 7.15 -15.12
CA ALA A 68 9.29 7.00 -13.95
C ALA A 68 9.73 7.93 -12.81
N ASP A 69 8.76 8.44 -12.06
CA ASP A 69 9.04 9.24 -10.87
C ASP A 69 9.76 8.41 -9.80
N VAL A 70 10.72 9.03 -9.11
CA VAL A 70 11.40 8.42 -7.96
C VAL A 70 10.55 8.57 -6.71
N LEU A 71 10.24 7.46 -6.04
CA LEU A 71 9.53 7.45 -4.75
C LEU A 71 10.46 7.59 -3.56
N ALA A 72 11.59 6.89 -3.58
CA ALA A 72 12.54 6.87 -2.48
C ALA A 72 13.95 6.59 -2.99
N VAL A 73 14.93 7.12 -2.26
CA VAL A 73 16.35 6.85 -2.49
C VAL A 73 17.03 6.54 -1.18
N GLU A 74 17.81 5.47 -1.17
CA GLU A 74 18.73 5.11 -0.10
C GLU A 74 20.13 4.97 -0.69
N ALA A 75 21.12 5.59 -0.06
CA ALA A 75 22.50 5.53 -0.52
C ALA A 75 23.45 5.32 0.65
N LEU A 76 24.36 4.36 0.50
CA LEU A 76 25.38 4.04 1.49
C LEU A 76 26.72 3.74 0.80
N PRO A 77 27.85 3.85 1.50
CA PRO A 77 29.08 3.18 1.07
C PRO A 77 28.82 1.69 0.82
N ALA A 78 29.40 1.12 -0.24
CA ALA A 78 29.11 -0.25 -0.68
C ALA A 78 29.40 -1.30 0.41
N GLU A 79 30.44 -1.08 1.22
CA GLU A 79 30.78 -1.95 2.34
C GLU A 79 29.69 -1.97 3.41
N GLU A 80 29.14 -0.80 3.75
CA GLU A 80 28.07 -0.67 4.74
C GLU A 80 26.77 -1.29 4.22
N SER A 81 26.45 -1.08 2.94
CA SER A 81 25.31 -1.74 2.28
C SER A 81 25.41 -3.26 2.39
N THR A 82 26.60 -3.83 2.18
CA THR A 82 26.82 -5.28 2.26
C THR A 82 26.63 -5.80 3.69
N LYS A 83 27.16 -5.08 4.69
CA LYS A 83 26.98 -5.42 6.11
C LYS A 83 25.51 -5.42 6.50
N ARG A 84 24.74 -4.41 6.08
CA ARG A 84 23.31 -4.30 6.38
C ARG A 84 22.45 -5.36 5.72
N ALA A 85 22.78 -5.75 4.49
CA ALA A 85 22.05 -6.80 3.78
C ALA A 85 22.01 -8.12 4.58
N GLY A 86 23.09 -8.45 5.31
CA GLY A 86 23.15 -9.63 6.17
C GLY A 86 22.43 -9.51 7.51
N LEU A 87 21.98 -8.31 7.89
CA LEU A 87 21.36 -8.01 9.20
C LEU A 87 19.85 -7.77 9.11
N ALA A 88 19.30 -7.59 7.91
CA ALA A 88 17.87 -7.36 7.74
C ALA A 88 17.08 -8.59 8.19
N PRO A 89 16.19 -8.49 9.19
CA PRO A 89 15.35 -9.61 9.59
C PRO A 89 14.47 -10.00 8.39
N VAL A 90 14.63 -11.22 7.90
CA VAL A 90 13.77 -11.78 6.85
C VAL A 90 12.36 -11.86 7.41
N PRO A 91 11.37 -11.11 6.87
CA PRO A 91 10.00 -11.21 7.33
C PRO A 91 9.52 -12.65 7.18
N PRO A 92 8.67 -13.16 8.08
CA PRO A 92 8.13 -14.51 7.94
C PRO A 92 7.45 -14.64 6.57
N LEU A 93 7.95 -15.60 5.78
CA LEU A 93 7.40 -15.94 4.48
C LEU A 93 6.32 -17.00 4.70
N LEU A 94 5.12 -16.70 4.24
CA LEU A 94 3.95 -17.56 4.36
C LEU A 94 3.66 -18.22 3.02
N SER A 95 3.29 -19.49 3.05
CA SER A 95 2.69 -20.15 1.90
C SER A 95 1.32 -19.53 1.56
N VAL A 96 0.83 -19.79 0.35
CA VAL A 96 -0.51 -19.35 -0.07
C VAL A 96 -1.60 -19.83 0.89
N SER A 97 -1.48 -21.05 1.44
CA SER A 97 -2.45 -21.59 2.39
C SER A 97 -2.42 -20.86 3.74
N GLU A 98 -1.24 -20.51 4.25
CA GLU A 98 -1.09 -19.76 5.50
C GLU A 98 -1.58 -18.31 5.33
N ALA A 99 -1.26 -17.69 4.18
CA ALA A 99 -1.79 -16.37 3.83
C ALA A 99 -3.33 -16.38 3.72
N ALA A 100 -3.90 -17.43 3.12
CA ALA A 100 -5.35 -17.60 3.02
C ALA A 100 -6.01 -17.73 4.40
N ALA A 101 -5.41 -18.52 5.30
CA ALA A 101 -5.88 -18.67 6.68
C ALA A 101 -5.83 -17.34 7.44
N GLN A 102 -4.75 -16.57 7.30
CA GLN A 102 -4.62 -15.26 7.96
C GLN A 102 -5.57 -14.20 7.39
N LEU A 103 -5.84 -14.21 6.09
CA LEU A 103 -6.76 -13.25 5.46
C LEU A 103 -8.23 -13.65 5.57
N GLY A 104 -8.53 -14.87 6.00
CA GLY A 104 -9.91 -15.40 6.02
C GLY A 104 -10.52 -15.56 4.62
N VAL A 105 -9.70 -15.81 3.59
CA VAL A 105 -10.14 -15.98 2.19
C VAL A 105 -9.73 -17.36 1.65
N SER A 106 -10.27 -17.74 0.49
CA SER A 106 -9.85 -18.98 -0.16
C SER A 106 -8.43 -18.89 -0.72
N ARG A 107 -7.74 -20.04 -0.83
CA ARG A 107 -6.43 -20.15 -1.51
C ARG A 107 -6.49 -19.59 -2.94
N GLN A 108 -7.58 -19.84 -3.66
CA GLN A 108 -7.78 -19.36 -5.03
C GLN A 108 -7.87 -17.82 -5.07
N ALA A 109 -8.53 -17.19 -4.10
CA ALA A 109 -8.59 -15.73 -4.00
C ALA A 109 -7.22 -15.12 -3.73
N VAL A 110 -6.37 -15.78 -2.93
CA VAL A 110 -4.97 -15.34 -2.74
C VAL A 110 -4.19 -15.42 -4.05
N LEU A 111 -4.29 -16.52 -4.80
CA LEU A 111 -3.64 -16.66 -6.10
C LEU A 111 -4.09 -15.58 -7.09
N GLN A 112 -5.39 -15.28 -7.14
CA GLN A 112 -5.92 -14.18 -7.96
C GLN A 112 -5.37 -12.81 -7.54
N ARG A 113 -5.17 -12.58 -6.23
CA ARG A 113 -4.57 -11.33 -5.74
C ARG A 113 -3.09 -11.21 -6.10
N ILE A 114 -2.36 -12.32 -6.07
CA ILE A 114 -0.97 -12.39 -6.55
C ILE A 114 -0.92 -12.10 -8.04
N ASP A 115 -1.77 -12.76 -8.83
CA ASP A 115 -1.82 -12.64 -10.28
C ASP A 115 -2.22 -11.21 -10.73
N SER A 116 -3.18 -10.61 -10.03
CA SER A 116 -3.58 -9.20 -10.23
C SER A 116 -2.57 -8.18 -9.68
N GLY A 117 -1.50 -8.62 -9.01
CA GLY A 117 -0.49 -7.76 -8.40
C GLY A 117 -0.97 -6.99 -7.16
N SER A 118 -2.16 -7.29 -6.64
CA SER A 118 -2.72 -6.66 -5.44
C SER A 118 -2.15 -7.24 -4.14
N LEU A 119 -1.51 -8.40 -4.20
CA LEU A 119 -0.75 -9.00 -3.10
C LEU A 119 0.68 -9.32 -3.56
N PRO A 120 1.72 -8.73 -2.95
CA PRO A 120 3.11 -9.05 -3.29
C PRO A 120 3.43 -10.50 -2.90
N ALA A 121 4.02 -11.26 -3.82
CA ALA A 121 4.55 -12.59 -3.57
C ALA A 121 5.75 -12.89 -4.47
N THR A 122 6.62 -13.79 -4.00
CA THR A 122 7.80 -14.27 -4.74
C THR A 122 7.69 -15.78 -4.92
N ARG A 123 8.01 -16.27 -6.11
CA ARG A 123 8.04 -17.71 -6.38
C ARG A 123 9.37 -18.30 -5.90
N ILE A 124 9.31 -19.26 -4.96
CA ILE A 124 10.46 -20.00 -4.44
C ILE A 124 10.25 -21.48 -4.77
N GLY A 125 11.03 -21.98 -5.73
CA GLY A 125 10.81 -23.31 -6.31
C GLY A 125 9.43 -23.43 -6.95
N SER A 126 8.62 -24.39 -6.49
CA SER A 126 7.25 -24.61 -6.98
C SER A 126 6.18 -23.78 -6.25
N THR A 127 6.54 -23.08 -5.18
CA THR A 127 5.57 -22.46 -4.26
C THR A 127 5.69 -20.93 -4.24
N TRP A 128 4.57 -20.25 -4.00
CA TRP A 128 4.54 -18.82 -3.74
C TRP A 128 4.80 -18.54 -2.26
N ALA A 129 5.75 -17.66 -2.00
CA ALA A 129 6.05 -17.11 -0.69
C ALA A 129 5.48 -15.69 -0.61
N VAL A 130 4.60 -15.46 0.36
CA VAL A 130 3.96 -14.17 0.65
C VAL A 130 4.60 -13.58 1.91
N PRO A 131 5.19 -12.38 1.86
CA PRO A 131 5.72 -11.75 3.06
C PRO A 131 4.57 -11.41 4.04
N GLY A 132 4.64 -11.87 5.28
CA GLY A 132 3.57 -11.67 6.27
C GLY A 132 3.17 -10.21 6.50
N ALA A 133 4.14 -9.29 6.41
CA ALA A 133 3.89 -7.85 6.49
C ALA A 133 2.90 -7.34 5.42
N SER A 134 2.85 -7.99 4.25
CA SER A 134 1.96 -7.62 3.14
C SER A 134 0.50 -7.95 3.42
N LEU A 135 0.23 -8.93 4.29
CA LEU A 135 -1.14 -9.32 4.65
C LEU A 135 -1.82 -8.29 5.54
N ILE A 136 -1.06 -7.66 6.44
CA ILE A 136 -1.53 -6.53 7.26
C ILE A 136 -2.01 -5.40 6.35
N GLN A 137 -1.24 -5.10 5.30
CA GLN A 137 -1.60 -4.05 4.34
C GLN A 137 -2.78 -4.44 3.44
N ALA A 138 -2.88 -5.70 3.03
CA ALA A 138 -4.00 -6.20 2.22
C ALA A 138 -5.32 -6.33 3.01
N ALA A 139 -5.25 -6.46 4.34
CA ALA A 139 -6.40 -6.45 5.23
C ALA A 139 -6.97 -5.04 5.45
N GLN A 140 -6.16 -3.99 5.18
CA GLN A 140 -6.63 -2.62 5.19
C GLN A 140 -7.53 -2.39 3.95
N PRO A 141 -8.82 -2.06 4.10
CA PRO A 141 -9.63 -1.72 2.93
C PRO A 141 -8.97 -0.53 2.21
N PRO A 142 -8.97 -0.49 0.85
CA PRO A 142 -8.45 0.66 0.13
C PRO A 142 -9.14 1.89 0.69
N ALA A 143 -8.34 2.85 1.19
CA ALA A 143 -8.84 4.09 1.76
C ALA A 143 -9.89 4.63 0.78
N ARG A 144 -11.17 4.55 1.17
CA ARG A 144 -12.28 5.00 0.32
C ARG A 144 -11.89 6.41 -0.09
N ARG A 145 -11.72 6.65 -1.40
CA ARG A 145 -11.61 8.02 -1.91
C ARG A 145 -12.76 8.76 -1.27
N ARG A 146 -12.44 9.71 -0.39
CA ARG A 146 -13.44 10.55 0.22
C ARG A 146 -13.92 11.40 -0.96
N THR A 147 -14.98 10.94 -1.63
CA THR A 147 -15.66 11.70 -2.66
C THR A 147 -15.88 13.07 -2.03
N SER A 148 -15.27 14.09 -2.63
CA SER A 148 -15.41 15.42 -2.07
C SER A 148 -16.89 15.76 -2.12
N LEU A 149 -17.42 16.42 -1.09
CA LEU A 149 -18.79 16.92 -1.10
C LEU A 149 -19.07 17.81 -2.33
N SER A 150 -18.02 18.38 -2.95
CA SER A 150 -18.08 19.09 -4.23
C SER A 150 -18.42 18.20 -5.43
N ASP A 151 -17.98 16.94 -5.45
CA ASP A 151 -18.25 16.02 -6.58
C ASP A 151 -19.71 15.51 -6.52
N VAL A 152 -20.23 15.38 -5.30
CA VAL A 152 -21.65 15.08 -5.07
C VAL A 152 -22.49 16.31 -5.45
N ALA A 153 -22.09 17.53 -5.09
CA ALA A 153 -22.79 18.75 -5.50
C ALA A 153 -22.93 18.89 -7.03
N ALA A 154 -21.88 18.55 -7.79
CA ALA A 154 -21.88 18.61 -9.26
C ALA A 154 -22.84 17.61 -9.93
N THR A 155 -23.27 16.56 -9.23
CA THR A 155 -24.28 15.61 -9.75
C THR A 155 -25.71 16.07 -9.49
N TRP A 156 -25.95 17.04 -8.60
CA TRP A 156 -27.29 17.58 -8.30
C TRP A 156 -27.74 18.71 -9.23
N GLU A 157 -26.83 19.33 -9.98
CA GLU A 157 -27.16 20.50 -10.83
C GLU A 157 -27.70 20.12 -12.23
N GLY A 158 -27.85 18.82 -12.53
CA GLY A 158 -28.23 18.33 -13.87
C GLY A 158 -29.68 17.87 -14.07
N GLU A 159 -30.44 17.55 -13.03
CA GLU A 159 -31.79 16.99 -13.18
C GLU A 159 -32.84 17.74 -12.35
N GLY A 160 -33.23 18.88 -12.89
CA GLY A 160 -34.47 19.57 -12.53
C GLY A 160 -35.69 18.75 -12.95
N ARG A 161 -36.05 17.71 -12.19
CA ARG A 161 -37.39 17.11 -12.25
C ARG A 161 -37.79 16.55 -10.90
N TRP A 162 -38.28 17.42 -10.03
CA TRP A 162 -39.10 17.00 -8.89
C TRP A 162 -40.34 16.26 -9.43
N PRO A 163 -40.66 15.04 -8.99
CA PRO A 163 -41.91 14.39 -9.36
C PRO A 163 -43.06 15.21 -8.77
N LYS A 164 -43.85 15.86 -9.62
CA LYS A 164 -45.17 16.39 -9.20
C LYS A 164 -46.15 15.22 -9.23
N ASP A 165 -46.22 14.47 -8.14
CA ASP A 165 -47.42 13.69 -7.86
C ASP A 165 -48.33 14.54 -6.96
N THR A 166 -49.38 15.04 -7.60
CA THR A 166 -50.57 15.60 -6.98
C THR A 166 -51.47 14.45 -6.56
N SER A 167 -51.39 14.03 -5.30
CA SER A 167 -52.43 13.22 -4.67
C SER A 167 -52.52 13.58 -3.19
N THR A 168 -53.39 14.54 -2.87
CA THR A 168 -53.99 14.64 -1.53
C THR A 168 -55.19 13.68 -1.51
N PRO A 169 -55.34 12.89 -0.44
CA PRO A 169 -56.54 13.09 0.36
C PRO A 169 -56.24 13.16 1.86
N GLU A 170 -56.66 14.27 2.45
CA GLU A 170 -57.44 14.37 3.70
C GLU A 170 -57.38 13.16 4.67
N ASP A 171 -56.66 13.31 5.78
CA ASP A 171 -57.06 12.78 7.10
C ASP A 171 -56.25 13.43 8.23
N GLY A 172 -56.90 14.34 8.99
CA GLY A 172 -56.72 14.67 10.42
C GLY A 172 -55.34 15.12 10.99
N PRO A 173 -55.28 16.05 11.96
CA PRO A 173 -54.02 16.50 12.56
C PRO A 173 -53.47 15.44 13.53
N GLY A 174 -52.59 14.58 13.02
CA GLY A 174 -51.83 13.59 13.79
C GLY A 174 -50.61 14.22 14.48
N VAL A 175 -50.79 14.50 15.76
CA VAL A 175 -49.80 14.73 16.83
C VAL A 175 -48.35 14.30 16.48
N LEU A 176 -47.41 15.25 16.55
CA LEU A 176 -45.97 14.98 16.57
C LEU A 176 -45.63 14.10 17.81
N PRO A 177 -44.92 12.97 17.68
CA PRO A 177 -44.41 12.30 18.87
C PRO A 177 -43.34 13.18 19.55
N SER A 178 -43.76 13.75 20.68
CA SER A 178 -42.95 14.45 21.67
C SER A 178 -41.70 13.65 22.05
N SER A 179 -40.55 14.33 22.13
CA SER A 179 -39.27 13.80 22.60
C SER A 179 -39.42 12.92 23.84
N ALA A 180 -38.98 11.67 23.74
CA ALA A 180 -38.74 10.82 24.90
C ALA A 180 -37.38 11.20 25.52
N PRO A 181 -37.28 11.41 26.85
CA PRO A 181 -36.00 11.67 27.50
C PRO A 181 -35.17 10.38 27.60
N LEU A 182 -33.85 10.53 27.45
CA LEU A 182 -32.87 9.46 27.68
C LEU A 182 -32.93 8.99 29.14
N PRO A 183 -32.90 7.67 29.43
CA PRO A 183 -32.77 7.19 30.80
C PRO A 183 -31.34 7.43 31.32
N LEU A 184 -31.25 8.03 32.51
CA LEU A 184 -30.02 8.19 33.29
C LEU A 184 -29.46 6.82 33.73
N PRO A 185 -28.13 6.67 33.88
CA PRO A 185 -27.55 5.43 34.37
C PRO A 185 -27.85 5.25 35.87
N LEU A 186 -28.60 4.20 36.22
CA LEU A 186 -28.79 3.80 37.61
C LEU A 186 -27.51 3.16 38.16
N GLY A 187 -26.95 3.84 39.17
CA GLY A 187 -26.38 3.31 40.41
C GLY A 187 -25.69 1.95 40.40
N ALA A 188 -24.38 2.00 40.66
CA ALA A 188 -23.57 0.90 41.14
C ALA A 188 -24.25 0.16 42.32
N ASN A 189 -24.26 -1.16 42.27
CA ASN A 189 -24.52 -1.99 43.43
C ASN A 189 -23.35 -2.97 43.62
N VAL A 190 -22.50 -2.65 44.59
CA VAL A 190 -21.46 -3.52 45.14
C VAL A 190 -22.12 -4.39 46.20
N PRO A 191 -22.13 -5.73 46.08
CA PRO A 191 -22.56 -6.57 47.19
C PRO A 191 -21.42 -6.70 48.21
N ILE A 192 -21.60 -6.05 49.36
CA ILE A 192 -20.96 -6.41 50.63
C ILE A 192 -21.80 -7.54 51.25
N GLY A 193 -21.16 -8.64 51.64
CA GLY A 193 -21.77 -9.72 52.42
C GLY A 193 -20.70 -10.67 53.01
N PRO A 194 -20.96 -11.31 54.17
CA PRO A 194 -20.19 -11.01 55.38
C PRO A 194 -19.38 -12.18 55.98
N MET A 195 -18.47 -11.79 56.88
CA MET A 195 -17.72 -12.53 57.92
C MET A 195 -16.73 -13.62 57.49
#